data_AF-A0A382FIG7-F1
#
_entry.id   AF-A0A382FIG7-F1
#
_cell.length_a   1.000
_cell.length_b   1.000
_cell.length_c   1.000
_cell.angle_alpha   90.00
_cell.angle_beta   90.00
_cell.angle_gamma   90.00
#
_symmetry.space_group_name_H-M   'P 1'
#
loop_
_entity.id
_entity.type
_entity.pdbx_description
1 polymer ?
#
loop_
_entity_poly.entity_id
_entity_poly.type
_entity_poly.pdbx_seq_one_letter_code
_entity_poly.pdbx_strand_id
1 'polypeptide(L)'
;MGIFYLSKKIRFLPVIHGSSNFTHIIRDRLLSSSTDCLAVGLPPEFQTTVEDGINHLPLITLCSQKESSESFNYVPIDPCQPIIMGLRIASQEGIPRKFIDYSCDNYEPRKINFPDSYALRHISYEKFCAMLLLSIRRPKTDTLHDKRARWIAYQLHQLEMDFKNITIICSILDWPWIKEAYNERKPYDLQKTTVDIPEIYGVEKESLFFALAEFPYVTYLNELYRQQIKSDKEIII
;
A
#
# COMPACT_ATOMS: atom_id res chain seq x y z
N MET A 1 13.03 17.31 -10.14
CA MET A 1 12.11 16.19 -9.85
C MET A 1 12.71 15.41 -8.69
N GLY A 2 11.94 15.10 -7.64
CA GLY A 2 12.44 14.32 -6.50
C GLY A 2 12.74 12.86 -6.87
N ILE A 3 13.38 12.12 -5.96
CA ILE A 3 13.81 10.72 -6.18
C ILE A 3 12.65 9.75 -6.51
N PHE A 4 11.43 10.06 -6.05
CA PHE A 4 10.26 9.20 -6.22
C PHE A 4 9.37 9.58 -7.41
N TYR A 5 9.82 10.43 -8.32
CA TYR A 5 9.06 10.70 -9.53
C TYR A 5 9.38 9.67 -10.61
N LEU A 6 8.34 9.00 -11.10
CA LEU A 6 8.46 8.10 -12.25
C LEU A 6 8.38 8.87 -13.57
N SER A 7 7.51 9.89 -13.60
CA SER A 7 7.34 10.80 -14.73
C SER A 7 7.03 12.21 -14.21
N LYS A 8 6.70 13.14 -15.12
CA LYS A 8 6.17 14.46 -14.71
C LYS A 8 4.80 14.37 -14.04
N LYS A 9 4.06 13.27 -14.27
CA LYS A 9 2.70 13.06 -13.78
C LYS A 9 2.61 12.06 -12.62
N ILE A 10 3.57 11.14 -12.51
CA ILE A 10 3.50 10.04 -11.54
C ILE A 10 4.55 10.20 -10.43
N ARG A 11 4.10 10.16 -9.18
CA ARG A 11 4.92 10.11 -7.97
C ARG A 11 4.68 8.81 -7.19
N PHE A 12 5.75 8.12 -6.83
CA PHE A 12 5.71 7.04 -5.85
C PHE A 12 5.68 7.56 -4.42
N LEU A 13 4.98 6.81 -3.57
CA LEU A 13 5.16 6.78 -2.13
C LEU A 13 5.43 5.32 -1.72
N PRO A 14 6.69 4.86 -1.78
CA PRO A 14 7.05 3.52 -1.33
C PRO A 14 6.87 3.36 0.19
N VAL A 15 6.27 2.27 0.64
CA VAL A 15 5.97 2.05 2.06
C VAL A 15 6.41 0.68 2.57
N ILE A 16 6.71 0.61 3.86
CA ILE A 16 6.61 -0.64 4.61
C ILE A 16 5.17 -0.74 5.12
N HIS A 17 4.51 -1.86 4.81
CA HIS A 17 3.13 -2.12 5.22
C HIS A 17 3.03 -2.30 6.73
N GLY A 18 1.90 -1.88 7.31
CA GLY A 18 1.65 -2.05 8.74
C GLY A 18 2.61 -1.25 9.63
N SER A 19 2.97 -0.04 9.20
CA SER A 19 3.84 0.86 9.95
C SER A 19 3.16 2.20 10.19
N SER A 20 3.02 2.56 11.46
CA SER A 20 2.51 3.86 11.90
C SER A 20 3.36 5.01 11.35
N ASN A 21 4.70 4.90 11.42
CA ASN A 21 5.63 5.87 10.83
C ASN A 21 5.35 6.17 9.36
N PHE A 22 5.22 5.13 8.52
CA PHE A 22 4.90 5.33 7.11
C PHE A 22 3.49 5.86 6.90
N THR A 23 2.55 5.51 7.77
CA THR A 23 1.16 6.00 7.73
C THR A 23 1.12 7.52 7.90
N HIS A 24 1.86 8.09 8.85
CA HIS A 24 1.96 9.54 9.00
C HIS A 24 2.62 10.21 7.80
N ILE A 25 3.68 9.59 7.25
CA ILE A 25 4.33 10.11 6.04
C ILE A 25 3.34 10.14 4.88
N ILE A 26 2.56 9.08 4.66
CA ILE A 26 1.54 9.06 3.60
C ILE A 26 0.52 10.16 3.81
N ARG A 27 0.03 10.33 5.04
CA ARG A 27 -0.92 11.39 5.38
C ARG A 27 -0.37 12.76 5.00
N ASP A 28 0.81 13.11 5.50
CA ASP A 28 1.44 14.40 5.25
C ASP A 28 1.68 14.61 3.75
N ARG A 29 2.22 13.60 3.06
CA ARG A 29 2.58 13.68 1.63
C ARG A 29 1.40 13.71 0.69
N LEU A 30 0.24 13.18 1.08
CA LEU A 30 -0.99 13.30 0.30
C LEU A 30 -1.63 14.66 0.53
N LEU A 31 -1.83 15.07 1.79
CA LEU A 31 -2.45 16.36 2.15
C LEU A 31 -1.63 17.56 1.67
N SER A 32 -0.30 17.43 1.56
CA SER A 32 0.58 18.49 1.05
C SER A 32 0.76 18.46 -0.49
N SER A 33 -0.01 17.67 -1.22
CA SER A 33 0.18 17.44 -2.67
C SER A 33 -1.10 17.67 -3.46
N SER A 34 -0.97 18.05 -4.74
CA SER A 34 -2.10 18.19 -5.66
C SER A 34 -2.45 16.88 -6.37
N THR A 35 -2.64 15.80 -5.61
CA THR A 35 -2.97 14.47 -6.17
C THR A 35 -4.37 14.49 -6.79
N ASP A 36 -4.48 14.14 -8.07
CA ASP A 36 -5.78 14.01 -8.77
C ASP A 36 -6.19 12.54 -9.00
N CYS A 37 -5.31 11.59 -8.69
CA CYS A 37 -5.59 10.16 -8.70
C CYS A 37 -4.67 9.45 -7.70
N LEU A 38 -5.26 8.68 -6.79
CA LEU A 38 -4.53 7.78 -5.91
C LEU A 38 -4.55 6.37 -6.49
N ALA A 39 -3.39 5.85 -6.86
CA ALA A 39 -3.21 4.46 -7.18
C ALA A 39 -2.65 3.67 -5.98
N VAL A 40 -3.08 2.43 -5.79
CA VAL A 40 -2.60 1.54 -4.72
C VAL A 40 -2.18 0.18 -5.24
N GLY A 41 -1.15 -0.40 -4.64
CA GLY A 41 -0.70 -1.77 -4.87
C GLY A 41 -1.62 -2.82 -4.23
N LEU A 42 -2.90 -2.80 -4.61
CA LEU A 42 -3.88 -3.85 -4.31
C LEU A 42 -4.62 -4.24 -5.61
N PRO A 43 -5.01 -5.51 -5.78
CA PRO A 43 -5.76 -5.95 -6.95
C PRO A 43 -7.17 -5.33 -7.01
N PRO A 44 -7.76 -5.12 -8.21
CA PRO A 44 -9.07 -4.51 -8.38
C PRO A 44 -10.20 -5.18 -7.61
N GLU A 45 -10.18 -6.51 -7.48
CA GLU A 45 -11.21 -7.28 -6.78
C GLU A 45 -11.32 -6.92 -5.28
N PHE A 46 -10.27 -6.37 -4.66
CA PHE A 46 -10.28 -5.91 -3.27
C PHE A 46 -10.93 -4.53 -3.09
N GLN A 47 -11.24 -3.80 -4.16
CA GLN A 47 -11.65 -2.39 -4.04
C GLN A 47 -12.89 -2.22 -3.16
N THR A 48 -13.97 -2.93 -3.48
CA THR A 48 -15.25 -2.78 -2.75
C THR A 48 -15.09 -3.11 -1.28
N THR A 49 -14.50 -4.27 -0.97
CA THR A 49 -14.39 -4.74 0.41
C THR A 49 -13.40 -3.96 1.25
N VAL A 50 -12.31 -3.46 0.66
CA VAL A 50 -11.37 -2.56 1.35
C VAL A 50 -12.03 -1.22 1.64
N GLU A 51 -12.76 -0.65 0.69
CA GLU A 51 -13.49 0.60 0.90
C GLU A 51 -14.60 0.46 1.96
N ASP A 52 -15.34 -0.66 1.94
CA ASP A 52 -16.31 -0.98 3.00
C ASP A 52 -15.63 -1.14 4.36
N GLY A 53 -14.50 -1.85 4.42
CA GLY A 53 -13.70 -1.99 5.64
C GLY A 53 -13.23 -0.66 6.21
N ILE A 54 -12.84 0.29 5.36
CA ILE A 54 -12.43 1.64 5.79
C ILE A 54 -13.58 2.35 6.52
N ASN A 55 -14.83 2.12 6.11
CA ASN A 55 -16.02 2.69 6.75
C ASN A 55 -16.31 2.09 8.13
N HIS A 56 -15.79 0.90 8.43
CA HIS A 56 -15.94 0.24 9.73
C HIS A 56 -14.92 0.71 10.78
N LEU A 57 -13.85 1.38 10.36
CA LEU A 57 -12.84 1.85 11.30
C LEU A 57 -13.47 2.80 12.35
N PRO A 58 -13.10 2.68 13.65
CA PRO A 58 -11.87 2.07 14.16
C PRO A 58 -11.94 0.54 14.41
N LEU A 59 -13.06 -0.13 14.11
CA LEU A 59 -13.10 -1.59 14.17
C LEU A 59 -12.17 -2.18 13.10
N ILE A 60 -11.29 -3.09 13.51
CA ILE A 60 -10.36 -3.75 12.59
C ILE A 60 -11.12 -4.84 11.83
N THR A 61 -10.98 -4.81 10.51
CA THR A 61 -11.54 -5.83 9.60
C THR A 61 -10.45 -6.42 8.72
N LEU A 62 -10.70 -7.60 8.16
CA LEU A 62 -9.86 -8.26 7.16
C LEU A 62 -10.68 -8.47 5.90
N CYS A 63 -10.14 -8.05 4.75
CA CYS A 63 -10.65 -8.50 3.46
C CYS A 63 -9.91 -9.78 3.08
N SER A 64 -10.61 -10.91 3.06
CA SER A 64 -10.03 -12.23 2.90
C SER A 64 -10.52 -12.91 1.62
N GLN A 65 -9.61 -13.60 0.95
CA GLN A 65 -9.86 -14.35 -0.27
C GLN A 65 -9.29 -15.74 -0.10
N LYS A 66 -10.13 -16.75 -0.33
CA LYS A 66 -9.71 -18.15 -0.30
C LYS A 66 -8.88 -18.45 -1.54
N GLU A 67 -7.69 -18.99 -1.34
CA GLU A 67 -6.80 -19.41 -2.43
C GLU A 67 -7.10 -20.86 -2.85
N SER A 68 -6.76 -21.25 -4.07
CA SER A 68 -6.84 -22.66 -4.50
C SER A 68 -5.93 -23.61 -3.70
N SER A 69 -4.94 -23.09 -2.98
CA SER A 69 -4.11 -23.84 -2.04
C SER A 69 -4.79 -24.19 -0.71
N GLU A 70 -6.08 -23.87 -0.54
CA GLU A 70 -6.83 -23.93 0.73
C GLU A 70 -6.30 -22.95 1.82
N SER A 71 -5.37 -22.06 1.45
CA SER A 71 -4.92 -20.94 2.29
C SER A 71 -5.81 -19.70 2.07
N PHE A 72 -5.53 -18.63 2.82
CA PHE A 72 -6.18 -17.35 2.65
C PHE A 72 -5.16 -16.26 2.37
N ASN A 73 -5.41 -15.47 1.34
CA ASN A 73 -4.81 -14.16 1.14
C ASN A 73 -5.71 -13.12 1.80
N TYR A 74 -5.15 -12.16 2.52
CA TYR A 74 -5.94 -11.12 3.16
C TYR A 74 -5.26 -9.77 3.20
N VAL A 75 -6.07 -8.72 3.22
CA VAL A 75 -5.67 -7.33 3.42
C VAL A 75 -6.23 -6.85 4.76
N PRO A 76 -5.38 -6.57 5.76
CA PRO A 76 -5.84 -6.01 7.01
C PRO A 76 -6.23 -4.54 6.85
N ILE A 77 -7.42 -4.20 7.32
CA ILE A 77 -7.91 -2.82 7.38
C ILE A 77 -7.57 -2.25 8.75
N ASP A 78 -6.35 -1.71 8.82
CA ASP A 78 -5.70 -1.20 10.03
C ASP A 78 -5.43 0.31 9.88
N PRO A 79 -5.75 1.15 10.89
CA PRO A 79 -5.37 2.56 10.91
C PRO A 79 -3.87 2.83 10.70
N CYS A 80 -2.99 1.89 11.08
CA CYS A 80 -1.54 1.98 10.89
C CYS A 80 -1.04 1.34 9.58
N GLN A 81 -1.94 1.01 8.65
CA GLN A 81 -1.58 0.56 7.31
C GLN A 81 -1.52 1.76 6.35
N PRO A 82 -0.34 2.08 5.76
CA PRO A 82 -0.21 3.27 4.91
C PRO A 82 -1.14 3.29 3.69
N ILE A 83 -1.44 2.14 3.08
CA ILE A 83 -2.41 2.06 1.97
C ILE A 83 -3.82 2.45 2.46
N ILE A 84 -4.24 1.96 3.62
CA ILE A 84 -5.56 2.23 4.20
C ILE A 84 -5.69 3.71 4.55
N MET A 85 -4.64 4.34 5.11
CA MET A 85 -4.60 5.78 5.32
C MET A 85 -4.73 6.56 4.01
N GLY A 86 -3.98 6.16 2.98
CA GLY A 86 -4.07 6.81 1.67
C GLY A 86 -5.47 6.73 1.07
N LEU A 87 -6.07 5.54 1.06
CA LEU A 87 -7.42 5.32 0.55
C LEU A 87 -8.47 6.10 1.35
N ARG A 88 -8.34 6.15 2.67
CA ARG A 88 -9.21 6.94 3.56
C ARG A 88 -9.15 8.43 3.21
N ILE A 89 -7.95 9.00 3.07
CA ILE A 89 -7.77 10.41 2.68
C ILE A 89 -8.36 10.65 1.28
N ALA A 90 -8.04 9.80 0.31
CA ALA A 90 -8.56 9.94 -1.04
C ALA A 90 -10.09 9.86 -1.09
N SER A 91 -10.71 9.02 -0.27
CA SER A 91 -12.17 8.97 -0.14
C SER A 91 -12.74 10.29 0.41
N GLN A 92 -12.14 10.82 1.48
CA GLN A 92 -12.58 12.07 2.13
C GLN A 92 -12.41 13.31 1.24
N GLU A 93 -11.32 13.36 0.47
CA GLU A 93 -11.00 14.47 -0.45
C GLU A 93 -11.65 14.32 -1.84
N GLY A 94 -12.45 13.26 -2.06
CA GLY A 94 -13.08 12.99 -3.36
C GLY A 94 -12.08 12.66 -4.48
N ILE A 95 -10.87 12.21 -4.13
CA ILE A 95 -9.83 11.80 -5.08
C ILE A 95 -10.19 10.41 -5.63
N PRO A 96 -10.20 10.22 -6.97
CA PRO A 96 -10.34 8.90 -7.59
C PRO A 96 -9.29 7.91 -7.09
N ARG A 97 -9.74 6.71 -6.69
CA ARG A 97 -8.90 5.61 -6.19
C ARG A 97 -8.81 4.51 -7.24
N LYS A 98 -7.60 4.02 -7.51
CA LYS A 98 -7.32 2.99 -8.52
C LYS A 98 -6.52 1.86 -7.91
N PHE A 99 -7.12 0.68 -7.88
CA PHE A 99 -6.50 -0.58 -7.45
C PHE A 99 -5.86 -1.21 -8.68
N ILE A 100 -4.52 -1.20 -8.73
CA ILE A 100 -3.78 -1.46 -9.98
C ILE A 100 -2.81 -2.64 -9.89
N ASP A 101 -2.89 -3.44 -8.83
CA ASP A 101 -2.04 -4.62 -8.70
C ASP A 101 -2.56 -5.79 -9.54
N TYR A 102 -1.70 -6.80 -9.67
CA TYR A 102 -1.99 -8.01 -10.42
C TYR A 102 -2.81 -8.97 -9.55
N SER A 103 -3.99 -9.32 -10.02
CA SER A 103 -4.83 -10.37 -9.44
C SER A 103 -4.12 -11.72 -9.51
N CYS A 104 -4.13 -12.46 -8.40
CA CYS A 104 -3.51 -13.78 -8.31
C CYS A 104 -4.38 -14.73 -7.49
N ASP A 105 -4.36 -16.00 -7.86
CA ASP A 105 -5.06 -17.06 -7.14
C ASP A 105 -4.33 -17.48 -5.85
N ASN A 106 -3.00 -17.60 -5.93
CA ASN A 106 -2.15 -17.87 -4.77
C ASN A 106 -1.12 -16.75 -4.63
N TYR A 107 -1.12 -16.08 -3.48
CA TYR A 107 -0.17 -15.01 -3.20
C TYR A 107 1.17 -15.58 -2.73
N GLU A 108 2.28 -15.10 -3.29
CA GLU A 108 3.63 -15.46 -2.86
C GLU A 108 4.09 -14.51 -1.73
N PRO A 109 4.14 -14.95 -0.46
CA PRO A 109 4.59 -14.09 0.63
C PRO A 109 6.11 -13.85 0.59
N ARG A 110 6.53 -12.61 0.85
CA ARG A 110 7.94 -12.25 1.00
C ARG A 110 8.33 -12.14 2.46
N LYS A 111 9.27 -12.97 2.90
CA LYS A 111 9.87 -12.87 4.23
C LYS A 111 11.08 -11.94 4.17
N ILE A 112 10.88 -10.68 4.55
CA ILE A 112 11.93 -9.66 4.56
C ILE A 112 11.93 -8.95 5.91
N ASN A 113 13.12 -8.82 6.49
CA ASN A 113 13.34 -7.99 7.66
C ASN A 113 13.63 -6.57 7.20
N PHE A 114 12.86 -5.61 7.70
CA PHE A 114 13.12 -4.20 7.47
C PHE A 114 13.90 -3.60 8.65
N PRO A 115 14.68 -2.54 8.42
CA PRO A 115 15.15 -1.72 9.53
C PRO A 115 13.95 -1.11 10.26
N ASP A 116 14.13 -0.83 11.54
CA ASP A 116 13.10 -0.22 12.37
C ASP A 116 12.64 1.12 11.77
N SER A 117 11.32 1.23 11.57
CA SER A 117 10.68 2.43 11.03
C SER A 117 10.82 3.64 11.95
N TYR A 118 11.12 3.45 13.24
CA TYR A 118 11.45 4.52 14.18
C TYR A 118 12.60 5.42 13.69
N ALA A 119 13.52 4.88 12.89
CA ALA A 119 14.59 5.65 12.28
C ALA A 119 14.10 6.86 11.46
N LEU A 120 12.86 6.83 10.94
CA LEU A 120 12.24 7.93 10.20
C LEU A 120 12.05 9.21 11.03
N ARG A 121 12.19 9.15 12.36
CA ARG A 121 12.24 10.35 13.22
C ARG A 121 13.58 11.08 13.12
N HIS A 122 14.63 10.40 12.68
CA HIS A 122 16.01 10.91 12.68
C HIS A 122 16.59 11.07 11.28
N ILE A 123 16.03 10.36 10.28
CA ILE A 123 16.44 10.49 8.88
C ILE A 123 15.23 10.79 7.99
N SER A 124 15.48 11.44 6.86
CA SER A 124 14.40 11.69 5.90
C SER A 124 13.87 10.38 5.31
N TYR A 125 12.58 10.40 4.97
CA TYR A 125 11.90 9.36 4.23
C TYR A 125 12.66 8.92 2.97
N GLU A 126 13.11 9.89 2.17
CA GLU A 126 13.89 9.66 0.96
C GLU A 126 15.20 8.90 1.26
N LYS A 127 15.91 9.27 2.34
CA LYS A 127 17.16 8.62 2.75
C LYS A 127 16.90 7.19 3.23
N PHE A 128 15.86 6.97 4.04
CA PHE A 128 15.47 5.65 4.51
C PHE A 128 15.20 4.70 3.33
N CYS A 129 14.37 5.11 2.39
CA CYS A 129 14.05 4.28 1.23
C CYS A 129 15.24 4.07 0.29
N ALA A 130 16.06 5.10 0.07
CA ALA A 130 17.25 4.98 -0.78
C ALA A 130 18.27 3.99 -0.18
N MET A 131 18.41 3.94 1.15
CA MET A 131 19.28 2.96 1.81
C MET A 131 18.80 1.53 1.59
N LEU A 132 17.49 1.29 1.56
CA LEU A 132 16.92 -0.05 1.34
C LEU A 132 17.15 -0.59 -0.08
N LEU A 133 17.43 0.27 -1.06
CA LEU A 133 17.80 -0.17 -2.42
C LEU A 133 19.02 -1.10 -2.43
N LEU A 134 19.91 -0.97 -1.44
CA LEU A 134 21.09 -1.82 -1.33
C LEU A 134 20.76 -3.28 -0.95
N SER A 135 19.58 -3.51 -0.35
CA SER A 135 19.13 -4.84 0.10
C SER A 135 17.98 -5.42 -0.73
N ILE A 136 17.25 -4.58 -1.48
CA ILE A 136 16.12 -5.03 -2.29
C ILE A 136 16.63 -5.88 -3.45
N ARG A 137 16.25 -7.17 -3.45
CA ARG A 137 16.57 -8.09 -4.52
C ARG A 137 15.61 -7.94 -5.69
N ARG A 138 16.13 -8.11 -6.90
CA ARG A 138 15.30 -8.22 -8.10
C ARG A 138 14.40 -9.45 -8.00
N PRO A 139 13.09 -9.33 -8.29
CA PRO A 139 12.25 -10.51 -8.43
C PRO A 139 12.80 -11.37 -9.58
N LYS A 140 12.74 -12.69 -9.42
CA LYS A 140 13.12 -13.59 -10.52
C LYS A 140 12.10 -13.44 -11.64
N THR A 141 12.55 -13.54 -12.89
CA THR A 141 11.68 -13.48 -14.07
C THR A 141 10.52 -14.48 -13.92
N ASP A 142 9.32 -14.06 -14.35
CA ASP A 142 8.08 -14.85 -14.36
C ASP A 142 7.54 -15.29 -12.99
N THR A 143 8.14 -14.85 -11.88
CA THR A 143 7.52 -14.96 -10.54
C THR A 143 6.35 -14.00 -10.38
N LEU A 144 5.50 -14.23 -9.37
CA LEU A 144 4.38 -13.33 -9.08
C LEU A 144 4.83 -11.87 -8.96
N HIS A 145 5.92 -11.61 -8.24
CA HIS A 145 6.38 -10.23 -8.01
C HIS A 145 6.94 -9.55 -9.26
N ASP A 146 7.54 -10.31 -10.20
CA ASP A 146 7.93 -9.78 -11.51
C ASP A 146 6.68 -9.42 -12.33
N LYS A 147 5.69 -10.32 -12.38
CA LYS A 147 4.41 -10.10 -13.07
C LYS A 147 3.66 -8.88 -12.51
N ARG A 148 3.59 -8.76 -11.19
CA ARG A 148 3.03 -7.60 -10.48
C ARG A 148 3.69 -6.30 -10.88
N ALA A 149 5.03 -6.24 -10.86
CA ALA A 149 5.75 -5.03 -11.23
C ALA A 149 5.47 -4.60 -12.69
N ARG A 150 5.45 -5.56 -13.62
CA ARG A 150 5.13 -5.33 -15.05
C ARG A 150 3.68 -4.88 -15.25
N TRP A 151 2.74 -5.49 -14.52
CA TRP A 151 1.34 -5.14 -14.58
C TRP A 151 1.05 -3.74 -14.03
N ILE A 152 1.56 -3.41 -12.84
CA ILE A 152 1.41 -2.08 -12.24
C ILE A 152 2.01 -1.02 -13.17
N ALA A 153 3.16 -1.29 -13.78
CA ALA A 153 3.78 -0.40 -14.76
C ALA A 153 2.87 -0.14 -15.97
N TYR A 154 2.23 -1.18 -16.51
CA TYR A 154 1.24 -1.05 -17.58
C TYR A 154 0.03 -0.19 -17.14
N GLN A 155 -0.53 -0.46 -15.96
CA GLN A 155 -1.65 0.31 -15.41
C GLN A 155 -1.29 1.79 -15.24
N LEU A 156 -0.08 2.11 -14.78
CA LEU A 156 0.40 3.49 -14.66
C LEU A 156 0.46 4.22 -16.02
N HIS A 157 0.87 3.53 -17.11
CA HIS A 157 0.80 4.11 -18.46
C HIS A 157 -0.63 4.43 -18.87
N GLN A 158 -1.62 3.59 -18.50
CA GLN A 158 -3.03 3.88 -18.77
C GLN A 158 -3.51 5.10 -17.98
N LEU A 159 -3.21 5.17 -16.67
CA LEU A 159 -3.63 6.29 -15.84
C LEU A 159 -3.08 7.64 -16.30
N GLU A 160 -1.90 7.69 -16.91
CA GLU A 160 -1.37 8.94 -17.47
C GLU A 160 -2.17 9.51 -18.64
N MET A 161 -3.02 8.70 -19.27
CA MET A 161 -3.94 9.17 -20.31
C MET A 161 -5.08 10.00 -19.70
N ASP A 162 -5.52 9.63 -18.50
CA ASP A 162 -6.71 10.19 -17.86
C ASP A 162 -6.39 11.25 -16.79
N PHE A 163 -5.20 11.19 -16.18
CA PHE A 163 -4.83 11.99 -15.02
C PHE A 163 -3.55 12.82 -15.24
N LYS A 164 -3.34 13.83 -14.39
CA LYS A 164 -2.19 14.77 -14.46
C LYS A 164 -1.24 14.61 -13.27
N ASN A 165 -1.74 14.27 -12.09
CA ASN A 165 -0.98 14.21 -10.83
C ASN A 165 -1.31 12.91 -10.07
N ILE A 166 -0.77 11.80 -10.55
CA ILE A 166 -0.97 10.47 -10.01
C ILE A 166 0.01 10.24 -8.84
N THR A 167 -0.52 9.88 -7.68
CA THR A 167 0.28 9.34 -6.58
C THR A 167 0.04 7.84 -6.47
N ILE A 168 1.10 7.03 -6.51
CA ILE A 168 1.01 5.58 -6.27
C ILE A 168 1.61 5.23 -4.91
N ILE A 169 0.83 4.55 -4.05
CA ILE A 169 1.33 3.90 -2.83
C ILE A 169 1.59 2.44 -3.14
N CYS A 170 2.83 2.00 -2.98
CA CYS A 170 3.22 0.61 -3.22
C CYS A 170 4.27 0.15 -2.21
N SER A 171 4.52 -1.15 -2.14
CA SER A 171 5.57 -1.68 -1.27
C SER A 171 6.93 -1.10 -1.65
N ILE A 172 7.74 -0.83 -0.64
CA ILE A 172 9.14 -0.45 -0.79
C ILE A 172 9.97 -1.49 -1.54
N LEU A 173 9.49 -2.73 -1.62
CA LEU A 173 10.14 -3.81 -2.36
C LEU A 173 9.85 -3.76 -3.86
N ASP A 174 8.74 -3.13 -4.26
CA ASP A 174 8.24 -3.18 -5.64
C ASP A 174 8.59 -1.94 -6.44
N TRP A 175 8.67 -0.76 -5.80
CA TRP A 175 8.87 0.51 -6.51
C TRP A 175 10.07 0.56 -7.47
N PRO A 176 11.25 -0.06 -7.21
CA PRO A 176 12.37 0.01 -8.15
C PRO A 176 12.07 -0.78 -9.42
N TRP A 177 11.36 -1.90 -9.27
CA TRP A 177 11.04 -2.83 -10.35
C TRP A 177 9.83 -2.37 -11.15
N ILE A 178 8.85 -1.72 -10.51
CA ILE A 178 7.78 -0.99 -11.22
C ILE A 178 8.40 0.13 -12.06
N LYS A 179 9.34 0.89 -11.48
CA LYS A 179 10.05 1.96 -12.21
C LYS A 179 10.82 1.43 -13.41
N GLU A 180 11.56 0.35 -13.25
CA GLU A 180 12.28 -0.31 -14.34
C GLU A 180 11.31 -0.80 -15.43
N ALA A 181 10.28 -1.55 -15.06
CA ALA A 181 9.29 -2.08 -15.99
C ALA A 181 8.53 -0.98 -16.75
N TYR A 182 8.21 0.13 -16.09
CA TYR A 182 7.56 1.28 -16.69
C TYR A 182 8.46 1.97 -17.72
N ASN A 183 9.73 2.23 -17.37
CA ASN A 183 10.68 2.91 -18.25
C ASN A 183 11.03 2.07 -19.48
N GLU A 184 11.22 0.76 -19.30
CA GLU A 184 11.56 -0.18 -20.38
C GLU A 184 10.32 -0.63 -21.17
N ARG A 185 9.11 -0.26 -20.74
CA ARG A 185 7.84 -0.74 -21.32
C ARG A 185 7.80 -2.27 -21.44
N LYS A 186 8.17 -2.95 -20.36
CA LYS A 186 8.27 -4.42 -20.35
C LYS A 186 6.94 -5.08 -20.74
N PRO A 187 6.97 -6.23 -21.44
CA PRO A 187 5.77 -6.98 -21.75
C PRO A 187 5.08 -7.44 -20.46
N TYR A 188 3.77 -7.44 -20.42
CA TYR A 188 2.97 -7.86 -19.26
C TYR A 188 2.03 -8.99 -19.66
N ASP A 189 1.62 -9.76 -18.66
CA ASP A 189 0.71 -10.87 -18.85
C ASP A 189 -0.72 -10.33 -18.66
N LEU A 190 -1.61 -10.60 -19.62
CA LEU A 190 -3.02 -10.27 -19.45
C LEU A 190 -3.60 -11.08 -18.29
N GLN A 191 -4.44 -10.43 -17.48
CA GLN A 191 -5.20 -11.09 -16.43
C GLN A 191 -6.11 -12.15 -17.06
N LYS A 192 -5.91 -13.42 -16.68
CA LYS A 192 -6.72 -14.55 -17.14
C LYS A 192 -7.70 -15.04 -16.07
N THR A 193 -7.49 -14.66 -14.82
CA THR A 193 -8.17 -15.27 -13.68
C THR A 193 -9.40 -14.46 -13.30
N THR A 194 -10.57 -15.08 -13.36
CA THR A 194 -11.73 -14.65 -12.57
C THR A 194 -11.43 -15.02 -11.13
N VAL A 195 -10.95 -14.07 -10.34
CA VAL A 195 -10.77 -14.29 -8.91
C VAL A 195 -12.06 -13.86 -8.20
N ASP A 196 -12.49 -14.65 -7.22
CA ASP A 196 -13.69 -14.33 -6.44
C ASP A 196 -13.52 -13.00 -5.72
N ILE A 197 -14.63 -12.29 -5.53
CA ILE A 197 -14.64 -11.05 -4.75
C ILE A 197 -14.29 -11.43 -3.30
N PRO A 198 -13.27 -10.81 -2.69
CA PRO A 198 -12.91 -11.07 -1.30
C PRO A 198 -14.08 -10.79 -0.37
N GLU A 199 -14.16 -11.48 0.76
CA GLU A 199 -15.15 -11.26 1.80
C GLU A 199 -14.57 -10.42 2.95
N ILE A 200 -15.41 -9.69 3.67
CA ILE A 200 -15.00 -8.88 4.82
C ILE A 200 -15.34 -9.57 6.13
N TYR A 201 -14.38 -9.61 7.05
CA TYR A 201 -14.50 -10.21 8.37
C TYR A 201 -14.09 -9.22 9.46
N GLY A 202 -14.86 -9.16 10.55
CA GLY A 202 -14.45 -8.46 11.77
C GLY A 202 -13.36 -9.24 12.50
N VAL A 203 -12.38 -8.54 13.09
CA VAL A 203 -11.35 -9.17 13.91
C VAL A 203 -11.78 -9.16 15.37
N GLU A 204 -11.85 -10.34 15.98
CA GLU A 204 -12.07 -10.49 17.42
C GLU A 204 -10.96 -9.83 18.24
N LYS A 205 -11.33 -9.21 19.36
CA LYS A 205 -10.43 -8.38 20.15
C LYS A 205 -9.20 -9.14 20.64
N GLU A 206 -9.38 -10.39 21.03
CA GLU A 206 -8.34 -11.29 21.53
C GLU A 206 -7.33 -11.70 20.44
N SER A 207 -7.72 -11.53 19.16
CA SER A 207 -6.91 -11.87 17.99
C SER A 207 -6.20 -10.66 17.36
N LEU A 208 -6.44 -9.44 17.85
CA LEU A 208 -5.85 -8.21 17.29
C LEU A 208 -4.32 -8.25 17.24
N PHE A 209 -3.68 -8.88 18.24
CA PHE A 209 -2.23 -9.02 18.28
C PHE A 209 -1.65 -9.79 17.08
N PHE A 210 -2.42 -10.71 16.50
CA PHE A 210 -2.00 -11.51 15.35
C PHE A 210 -2.39 -10.87 14.01
N ALA A 211 -3.44 -10.06 13.99
CA ALA A 211 -3.95 -9.40 12.79
C ALA A 211 -3.20 -8.10 12.46
N LEU A 212 -2.70 -7.40 13.48
CA LEU A 212 -2.03 -6.11 13.34
C LEU A 212 -0.52 -6.27 13.26
N ALA A 213 0.12 -5.43 12.45
CA ALA A 213 1.58 -5.35 12.39
C ALA A 213 2.15 -4.46 13.52
N GLU A 214 1.41 -3.42 13.92
CA GLU A 214 1.70 -2.59 15.09
C GLU A 214 1.03 -3.19 16.35
N PHE A 215 1.54 -2.83 17.53
CA PHE A 215 0.88 -3.23 18.77
C PHE A 215 -0.55 -2.65 18.83
N PRO A 216 -1.57 -3.44 19.25
CA PRO A 216 -2.95 -2.97 19.30
C PRO A 216 -3.13 -1.65 20.07
N TYR A 217 -2.34 -1.44 21.13
CA TYR A 217 -2.36 -0.20 21.91
C TYR A 217 -1.82 1.00 21.12
N VAL A 218 -0.75 0.81 20.34
CA VAL A 218 -0.18 1.84 19.46
C VAL A 218 -1.18 2.18 18.34
N THR A 219 -1.82 1.17 17.73
CA THR A 219 -2.90 1.38 16.75
C THR A 219 -4.06 2.18 17.34
N TYR A 220 -4.50 1.83 18.55
CA TYR A 220 -5.54 2.56 19.27
C TYR A 220 -5.16 4.02 19.51
N LEU A 221 -3.95 4.29 19.99
CA LEU A 221 -3.49 5.66 20.24
C LEU A 221 -3.45 6.49 18.95
N ASN A 222 -2.97 5.92 17.84
CA ASN A 222 -2.94 6.58 16.53
C ASN A 222 -4.33 7.03 16.10
N GLU A 223 -5.32 6.14 16.21
CA GLU A 223 -6.69 6.46 15.82
C GLU A 223 -7.35 7.45 16.79
N LEU A 224 -7.04 7.37 18.09
CA LEU A 224 -7.49 8.33 19.11
C LEU A 224 -6.97 9.76 18.83
N TYR A 225 -5.68 9.91 18.55
CA TYR A 225 -5.08 11.22 18.29
C TYR A 225 -5.58 11.81 16.98
N ARG A 226 -5.80 10.97 15.95
CA ARG A 226 -6.47 11.39 14.71
C ARG A 226 -7.84 12.00 14.99
N GLN A 227 -8.65 11.36 15.83
CA GLN A 227 -9.98 11.87 16.21
C GLN A 227 -9.90 13.17 17.01
N GLN A 228 -8.87 13.32 17.84
CA GLN A 228 -8.65 14.52 18.67
C GLN A 228 -7.89 15.64 17.94
N ILE A 229 -7.51 15.45 16.67
CA ILE A 229 -6.67 16.39 15.90
C ILE A 229 -5.40 16.76 16.68
N LYS A 230 -4.85 15.80 17.43
CA LYS A 230 -3.58 15.98 18.15
C LYS A 230 -2.41 15.75 17.20
N SER A 231 -1.25 16.26 17.57
CA SER A 231 -0.02 15.94 16.85
C SER A 231 0.36 14.49 17.12
N ASP A 232 0.55 13.71 16.06
CA ASP A 232 0.89 12.28 16.16
C ASP A 232 2.37 12.05 16.56
N LYS A 233 3.17 13.11 16.75
CA LYS A 233 4.61 13.04 17.04
C LYS A 233 4.97 12.24 18.30
N GLU A 234 4.02 12.05 19.21
CA GLU A 234 4.22 11.41 20.51
C GLU A 234 3.79 9.93 20.57
N ILE A 235 3.11 9.40 19.55
CA ILE A 235 2.51 8.05 19.59
C ILE A 235 3.42 6.97 19.01
N ILE A 236 4.31 7.37 18.12
CA ILE A 236 5.25 6.46 17.46
C ILE A 236 6.38 6.16 18.45
N ILE A 237 6.30 4.99 19.07
CA ILE A 237 7.31 4.45 20.00
C ILE A 237 8.38 3.71 19.21
#